data_AF-A0A518GHD1-F1
#
_entry.id   AF-A0A518GHD1-F1
#
_cell.length_a   1.000
_cell.length_b   1.000
_cell.length_c   1.000
_cell.angle_alpha   90.00
_cell.angle_beta   90.00
_cell.angle_gamma   90.00
#
_symmetry.space_group_name_H-M   'P 1'
#
loop_
_entity.id
_entity.type
_entity.pdbx_description
1 polymer ?
#
loop_
_entity_poly.entity_id
_entity_poly.type
_entity_poly.pdbx_seq_one_letter_code
_entity_poly.pdbx_strand_id
1 'polypeptide(L)'
;MSTKSNQPLKNLDEWEEDLLRRYPQESTKSKRSVTVDTGDSTTANFRNYAAEARPSVREFYRLNHRHQTLEFVRSKRAEYLSLNRRRMSIWEGMEYLNQLVDDSDPDIDLPQIEHLLQTAEAIRADGRPDWFILAGLIHDLGKILCLWDEPQWAVVGDTFPVGCRYSERIVYHEAFRENPDWNNSEYQTELGIYQPHCGLDNVLLSWGHDEYLYHVVKDYLPPPALAMIRYHSCYPIHREQAYQHLLVDEDHEMMRWVTDFNQYDLYTKRDERMDVAALRPYYEALISEYFPGELAW
;
A
#
# COMPACT_ATOMS: atom_id res chain seq x y z
N MET A 1 0.80 4.63 30.71
CA MET A 1 -0.54 4.99 30.21
C MET A 1 -0.34 5.56 28.81
N SER A 2 -0.74 5.02 27.66
CA SER A 2 -1.45 3.81 27.26
C SER A 2 -0.87 3.43 25.88
N THR A 3 -0.02 2.39 25.80
CA THR A 3 0.52 1.91 24.51
C THR A 3 -0.56 1.27 23.62
N LYS A 4 -1.71 0.89 24.21
CA LYS A 4 -2.87 0.34 23.49
C LYS A 4 -3.64 1.36 22.62
N SER A 5 -3.27 2.65 22.66
CA SER A 5 -4.01 3.69 21.93
C SER A 5 -3.59 3.86 20.45
N ASN A 6 -2.41 3.36 20.06
CA ASN A 6 -1.83 3.64 18.74
C ASN A 6 -1.84 2.46 17.76
N GLN A 7 -2.30 1.29 18.21
CA GLN A 7 -2.42 0.06 17.41
C GLN A 7 -3.84 -0.48 17.56
N PRO A 8 -4.80 0.07 16.79
CA PRO A 8 -6.19 -0.35 16.87
C PRO A 8 -6.49 -1.67 16.16
N LEU A 9 -5.66 -2.06 15.19
CA LEU A 9 -5.73 -3.40 14.59
C LEU A 9 -5.03 -4.38 15.54
N LYS A 10 -5.59 -5.59 15.63
CA LYS A 10 -4.92 -6.70 16.31
C LYS A 10 -3.71 -7.16 15.50
N ASN A 11 -3.97 -7.64 14.29
CA ASN A 11 -2.97 -7.98 13.29
C ASN A 11 -3.21 -7.20 11.98
N LEU A 12 -2.28 -7.33 11.03
CA LEU A 12 -2.42 -6.71 9.72
C LEU A 12 -3.55 -7.33 8.89
N ASP A 13 -3.87 -8.60 9.13
CA ASP A 13 -4.92 -9.33 8.42
C ASP A 13 -6.30 -8.66 8.58
N GLU A 14 -6.57 -7.98 9.71
CA GLU A 14 -7.81 -7.21 9.85
C GLU A 14 -7.99 -6.12 8.78
N TRP A 15 -6.90 -5.47 8.37
CA TRP A 15 -6.93 -4.48 7.29
C TRP A 15 -7.04 -5.16 5.92
N GLU A 16 -6.33 -6.28 5.73
CA GLU A 16 -6.32 -7.03 4.47
C GLU A 16 -7.67 -7.67 4.16
N GLU A 17 -8.36 -8.21 5.17
CA GLU A 17 -9.74 -8.69 5.06
C GLU A 17 -10.72 -7.56 4.71
N ASP A 18 -10.54 -6.37 5.30
CA ASP A 18 -11.37 -5.21 4.97
C ASP A 18 -11.15 -4.75 3.52
N LEU A 19 -9.90 -4.77 3.03
CA LEU A 19 -9.57 -4.51 1.63
C LEU A 19 -10.31 -5.46 0.68
N LEU A 20 -10.25 -6.78 0.93
CA LEU A 20 -10.96 -7.79 0.15
C LEU A 20 -12.48 -7.58 0.14
N ARG A 21 -13.05 -7.15 1.27
CA ARG A 21 -14.47 -6.85 1.39
C ARG A 21 -14.88 -5.59 0.62
N ARG A 22 -14.05 -4.54 0.65
CA ARG A 22 -14.28 -3.29 -0.10
C ARG A 22 -14.15 -3.48 -1.61
N TYR A 23 -13.23 -4.35 -2.02
CA TYR A 23 -12.89 -4.62 -3.41
C TYR A 23 -13.03 -6.12 -3.72
N PRO A 24 -14.25 -6.66 -3.80
CA PRO A 24 -14.45 -8.07 -4.12
C PRO A 24 -14.05 -8.35 -5.57
N GLN A 25 -13.46 -9.54 -5.81
CA GLN A 25 -13.11 -9.97 -7.15
C GLN A 25 -14.36 -9.99 -8.03
N GLU A 26 -14.34 -9.28 -9.15
CA GLU A 26 -15.41 -9.37 -10.13
C GLU A 26 -15.46 -10.81 -10.66
N SER A 27 -16.52 -11.54 -10.32
CA SER A 27 -16.69 -12.91 -10.82
C SER A 27 -16.53 -12.90 -12.34
N THR A 28 -15.69 -13.78 -12.88
CA THR A 28 -15.38 -13.93 -14.31
C THR A 28 -16.58 -14.38 -15.17
N LYS A 29 -17.82 -14.21 -14.69
CA LYS A 29 -19.08 -14.60 -15.33
C LYS A 29 -20.09 -13.47 -15.56
N SER A 30 -19.67 -12.20 -15.63
CA SER A 30 -20.55 -11.15 -16.17
C SER A 30 -19.81 -10.18 -17.08
N LYS A 31 -19.53 -10.63 -18.32
CA LYS A 31 -19.53 -9.71 -19.46
C LYS A 31 -20.98 -9.25 -19.68
N ARG A 32 -21.44 -8.28 -18.90
CA ARG A 32 -22.56 -7.42 -19.30
C ARG A 32 -21.98 -6.04 -19.56
N SER A 33 -22.34 -5.52 -20.73
CA SER A 33 -21.97 -4.23 -21.29
C SER A 33 -21.79 -3.14 -20.24
N VAL A 34 -20.62 -2.50 -20.25
CA VAL A 34 -20.39 -1.20 -19.63
C VAL A 34 -21.28 -0.19 -20.35
N THR A 35 -22.50 -0.02 -19.85
CA THR A 35 -23.19 1.27 -19.97
C THR A 35 -22.55 2.18 -18.94
N VAL A 36 -21.91 3.25 -19.41
CA VAL A 36 -21.42 4.34 -18.57
C VAL A 36 -22.63 4.94 -17.87
N ASP A 37 -22.81 4.61 -16.59
CA ASP A 37 -23.85 5.21 -15.76
C ASP A 37 -23.25 6.45 -15.10
N THR A 38 -23.58 7.62 -15.65
CA THR A 38 -23.14 8.94 -15.18
C THR A 38 -23.97 9.41 -13.98
N GLY A 39 -24.04 8.65 -12.89
CA GLY A 39 -24.82 9.05 -11.72
C GLY A 39 -24.64 8.20 -10.46
N ASP A 40 -24.14 8.84 -9.40
CA ASP A 40 -24.40 8.65 -7.95
C ASP A 40 -24.37 7.25 -7.29
N SER A 41 -24.12 6.16 -8.02
CA SER A 41 -24.18 4.79 -7.50
C SER A 41 -22.86 4.30 -6.86
N THR A 42 -21.72 4.88 -7.25
CA THR A 42 -20.39 4.50 -6.72
C THR A 42 -20.18 5.01 -5.30
N THR A 43 -20.60 6.24 -4.99
CA THR A 43 -20.57 6.85 -3.65
C THR A 43 -21.51 6.14 -2.67
N ALA A 44 -22.67 5.70 -3.14
CA ALA A 44 -23.65 4.96 -2.33
C ALA A 44 -23.13 3.57 -1.90
N ASN A 45 -22.48 2.83 -2.80
CA ASN A 45 -21.86 1.54 -2.46
C ASN A 45 -20.65 1.72 -1.54
N PHE A 46 -19.83 2.76 -1.73
CA PHE A 46 -18.69 3.08 -0.86
C PHE A 46 -19.08 3.31 0.60
N ARG A 47 -20.16 4.06 0.84
CA ARG A 47 -20.68 4.36 2.18
C ARG A 47 -21.22 3.13 2.90
N ASN A 48 -21.66 2.12 2.16
CA ASN A 48 -22.19 0.89 2.75
C ASN A 48 -21.06 0.03 3.36
N TYR A 49 -19.86 0.05 2.76
CA TYR A 49 -18.72 -0.68 3.31
C TYR A 49 -18.28 -0.15 4.69
N ALA A 50 -18.30 1.16 4.92
CA ALA A 50 -17.92 1.76 6.21
C ALA A 50 -18.84 1.34 7.38
N ALA A 51 -20.13 1.09 7.10
CA ALA A 51 -21.12 0.71 8.11
C ALA A 51 -20.86 -0.71 8.67
N GLU A 52 -20.40 -1.63 7.83
CA GLU A 52 -20.19 -3.05 8.19
C GLU A 52 -18.77 -3.38 8.66
N ALA A 53 -17.83 -2.42 8.60
CA ALA A 53 -16.44 -2.65 8.99
C ALA A 53 -16.26 -2.97 10.48
N ARG A 54 -15.15 -3.66 10.80
CA ARG A 54 -14.74 -3.91 12.19
C ARG A 54 -14.44 -2.58 12.90
N PRO A 55 -14.80 -2.41 14.19
CA PRO A 55 -14.48 -1.19 14.94
C PRO A 55 -12.99 -0.84 14.96
N SER A 56 -12.11 -1.85 14.98
CA SER A 56 -10.66 -1.70 14.90
C SER A 56 -10.20 -1.05 13.60
N VAL A 57 -10.72 -1.51 12.46
CA VAL A 57 -10.43 -0.94 11.13
C VAL A 57 -10.95 0.50 11.01
N ARG A 58 -12.13 0.79 11.56
CA ARG A 58 -12.64 2.17 11.61
C ARG A 58 -11.74 3.08 12.44
N GLU A 59 -11.29 2.62 13.60
CA GLU A 59 -10.38 3.40 14.45
C GLU A 59 -8.99 3.56 13.81
N PHE A 60 -8.51 2.52 13.12
CA PHE A 60 -7.29 2.57 12.31
C PHE A 60 -7.35 3.70 11.28
N TYR A 61 -8.38 3.72 10.43
CA TYR A 61 -8.51 4.78 9.42
C TYR A 61 -8.79 6.14 10.03
N ARG A 62 -9.51 6.22 11.17
CA ARG A 62 -9.66 7.48 11.90
C ARG A 62 -8.31 8.05 12.33
N LEU A 63 -7.42 7.23 12.89
CA LEU A 63 -6.07 7.64 13.28
C LEU A 63 -5.21 7.99 12.07
N ASN A 64 -5.21 7.16 11.02
CA ASN A 64 -4.47 7.40 9.78
C ASN A 64 -4.87 8.77 9.19
N HIS A 65 -6.16 8.97 8.94
CA HIS A 65 -6.68 10.19 8.33
C HIS A 65 -6.47 11.42 9.20
N ARG A 66 -6.52 11.29 10.52
CA ARG A 66 -6.30 12.39 11.45
C ARG A 66 -4.84 12.86 11.47
N HIS A 67 -3.88 11.94 11.36
CA HIS A 67 -2.47 12.22 11.65
C HIS A 67 -1.57 12.32 10.42
N GLN A 68 -1.99 11.79 9.26
CA GLN A 68 -1.30 11.96 7.98
C GLN A 68 -1.48 13.38 7.43
N THR A 69 -0.75 14.33 8.03
CA THR A 69 -0.64 15.72 7.60
C THR A 69 0.55 15.91 6.66
N LEU A 70 0.56 17.00 5.90
CA LEU A 70 1.71 17.39 5.08
C LEU A 70 3.00 17.54 5.91
N GLU A 71 2.89 18.08 7.12
CA GLU A 71 4.01 18.20 8.06
C GLU A 71 4.52 16.83 8.51
N PHE A 72 3.61 15.95 8.92
CA PHE A 72 3.95 14.58 9.32
C PHE A 72 4.68 13.83 8.22
N VAL A 73 4.14 13.83 6.99
CA VAL A 73 4.76 13.17 5.83
C VAL A 73 6.17 13.71 5.59
N ARG A 74 6.35 15.03 5.60
CA ARG A 74 7.69 15.64 5.45
C ARG A 74 8.66 15.22 6.55
N SER A 75 8.19 15.15 7.80
CA SER A 75 9.03 14.70 8.92
C SER A 75 9.46 13.24 8.77
N LYS A 76 8.55 12.34 8.35
CA LYS A 76 8.86 10.92 8.17
C LYS A 76 9.80 10.68 7.00
N ARG A 77 9.64 11.43 5.91
CA ARG A 77 10.62 11.45 4.82
C ARG A 77 12.01 11.86 5.31
N ALA A 78 12.10 12.92 6.11
CA ALA A 78 13.38 13.37 6.66
C ALA A 78 14.00 12.34 7.64
N GLU A 79 13.16 11.63 8.40
CA GLU A 79 13.59 10.61 9.35
C GLU A 79 14.12 9.35 8.66
N TYR A 80 13.41 8.83 7.66
CA TYR A 80 13.66 7.49 7.12
C TYR A 80 14.44 7.47 5.81
N LEU A 81 14.38 8.51 4.96
CA LEU A 81 14.97 8.45 3.62
C LEU A 81 16.50 8.62 3.59
N SER A 82 17.14 8.75 4.76
CA SER A 82 18.59 8.61 4.88
C SER A 82 19.05 7.14 4.84
N LEU A 83 18.13 6.18 4.99
CA LEU A 83 18.35 4.74 4.87
C LEU A 83 19.52 4.22 5.72
N ASN A 84 19.63 4.69 6.97
CA ASN A 84 20.78 4.46 7.84
C ASN A 84 20.46 3.59 9.07
N ARG A 85 19.28 2.95 9.11
CA ARG A 85 18.83 2.16 10.27
C ARG A 85 19.41 0.76 10.23
N ARG A 86 19.52 0.15 9.04
CA ARG A 86 20.02 -1.21 8.90
C ARG A 86 20.68 -1.46 7.54
N ARG A 87 21.55 -2.47 7.51
CA ARG A 87 22.01 -3.10 6.27
C ARG A 87 21.55 -4.54 6.26
N MET A 88 20.91 -4.95 5.18
CA MET A 88 20.44 -6.32 4.97
C MET A 88 20.13 -6.55 3.48
N SER A 89 20.25 -7.80 3.04
CA SER A 89 19.72 -8.27 1.77
C SER A 89 18.20 -8.20 1.73
N ILE A 90 17.59 -8.36 0.55
CA ILE A 90 16.12 -8.49 0.42
C ILE A 90 15.62 -9.70 1.23
N TRP A 91 16.30 -10.85 1.15
CA TRP A 91 15.86 -12.06 1.85
C TRP A 91 15.95 -11.91 3.37
N GLU A 92 17.03 -11.32 3.89
CA GLU A 92 17.13 -10.96 5.30
C GLU A 92 16.07 -9.93 5.70
N GLY A 93 15.68 -9.02 4.79
CA GLY A 93 14.55 -8.12 4.96
C GLY A 93 13.22 -8.86 5.11
N MET A 94 12.98 -9.89 4.29
CA MET A 94 11.81 -10.77 4.41
C MET A 94 11.81 -11.53 5.75
N GLU A 95 12.95 -12.10 6.15
CA GLU A 95 13.12 -12.76 7.45
C GLU A 95 12.93 -11.79 8.63
N TYR A 96 13.36 -10.53 8.47
CA TYR A 96 13.16 -9.49 9.48
C TYR A 96 11.69 -9.09 9.57
N LEU A 97 11.02 -8.82 8.45
CA LEU A 97 9.58 -8.55 8.40
C LEU A 97 8.77 -9.69 9.03
N ASN A 98 9.24 -10.93 8.89
CA ASN A 98 8.59 -12.10 9.48
C ASN A 98 8.55 -12.10 11.02
N GLN A 99 9.25 -11.17 11.68
CA GLN A 99 9.14 -10.93 13.12
C GLN A 99 7.91 -10.10 13.49
N LEU A 100 7.24 -9.49 12.50
CA LEU A 100 5.97 -8.80 12.65
C LEU A 100 4.85 -9.83 12.80
N VAL A 101 4.85 -10.52 13.94
CA VAL A 101 3.80 -11.45 14.37
C VAL A 101 2.99 -10.76 15.46
N ASP A 102 1.67 -10.84 15.38
CA ASP A 102 0.77 -10.29 16.40
C ASP A 102 0.87 -11.13 17.69
N ASP A 103 1.17 -10.47 18.81
CA ASP A 103 1.17 -11.07 20.15
C ASP A 103 -0.25 -11.47 20.63
N SER A 104 -1.31 -11.19 19.84
CA SER A 104 -2.71 -11.26 20.27
C SER A 104 -3.52 -12.48 19.79
N ASP A 105 -3.05 -13.25 18.80
CA ASP A 105 -3.76 -14.45 18.31
C ASP A 105 -2.81 -15.63 17.97
N PRO A 106 -2.74 -16.70 18.80
CA PRO A 106 -1.84 -17.83 18.56
C PRO A 106 -2.33 -18.84 17.51
N ASP A 107 -3.52 -18.66 16.93
CA ASP A 107 -4.22 -19.76 16.25
C ASP A 107 -4.31 -19.69 14.72
N ILE A 108 -4.17 -18.55 14.02
CA ILE A 108 -3.90 -18.48 12.57
C ILE A 108 -3.28 -17.11 12.26
N ASP A 109 -1.98 -17.07 11.96
CA ASP A 109 -1.35 -15.96 11.22
C ASP A 109 -0.46 -16.60 10.14
N LEU A 110 -0.66 -16.25 8.87
CA LEU A 110 0.32 -16.57 7.83
C LEU A 110 1.55 -15.69 8.08
N PRO A 111 2.75 -16.26 8.21
CA PRO A 111 3.96 -15.47 8.33
C PRO A 111 4.07 -14.51 7.14
N GLN A 112 4.52 -13.28 7.35
CA GLN A 112 4.63 -12.26 6.29
C GLN A 112 5.41 -12.77 5.07
N ILE A 113 6.42 -13.64 5.28
CA ILE A 113 7.17 -14.26 4.19
C ILE A 113 6.29 -15.13 3.27
N GLU A 114 5.26 -15.78 3.80
CA GLU A 114 4.34 -16.59 3.00
C GLU A 114 3.41 -15.71 2.16
N HIS A 115 2.93 -14.58 2.67
CA HIS A 115 2.18 -13.59 1.87
C HIS A 115 3.00 -13.12 0.66
N LEU A 116 4.24 -12.69 0.90
CA LEU A 116 5.16 -12.27 -0.17
C LEU A 116 5.36 -13.36 -1.23
N LEU A 117 5.53 -14.62 -0.79
CA LEU A 117 5.71 -15.77 -1.68
C LEU A 117 4.41 -16.15 -2.41
N GLN A 118 3.24 -16.01 -1.79
CA GLN A 118 1.95 -16.28 -2.43
C GLN A 118 1.72 -15.32 -3.61
N THR A 119 1.95 -14.02 -3.39
CA THR A 119 1.87 -13.01 -4.45
C THR A 119 2.86 -13.31 -5.57
N ALA A 120 4.13 -13.55 -5.24
CA ALA A 120 5.17 -13.82 -6.24
C ALA A 120 4.92 -15.13 -7.03
N GLU A 121 4.49 -16.21 -6.38
CA GLU A 121 4.20 -17.48 -7.04
C GLU A 121 2.99 -17.39 -7.97
N ALA A 122 1.96 -16.63 -7.60
CA ALA A 122 0.81 -16.41 -8.48
C ALA A 122 1.21 -15.62 -9.74
N ILE A 123 2.02 -14.58 -9.57
CA ILE A 123 2.58 -13.81 -10.70
C ILE A 123 3.45 -14.71 -11.59
N ARG A 124 4.28 -15.57 -10.97
CA ARG A 124 5.15 -16.52 -11.68
C ARG A 124 4.34 -17.57 -12.45
N ALA A 125 3.27 -18.09 -11.85
CA ALA A 125 2.38 -19.06 -12.49
C ALA A 125 1.70 -18.50 -13.75
N ASP A 126 1.42 -17.20 -13.76
CA ASP A 126 0.87 -16.48 -14.92
C ASP A 126 1.91 -16.14 -16.00
N GLY A 127 3.18 -16.52 -15.82
CA GLY A 127 4.25 -16.31 -16.81
C GLY A 127 4.64 -14.85 -17.00
N ARG A 128 4.47 -14.04 -15.95
CA ARG A 128 4.89 -12.63 -15.92
C ARG A 128 6.42 -12.51 -15.92
N PRO A 129 6.99 -11.38 -16.36
CA PRO A 129 8.44 -11.19 -16.40
C PRO A 129 9.06 -11.13 -15.00
N ASP A 130 10.36 -11.43 -14.92
CA ASP A 130 11.12 -11.55 -13.66
C ASP A 130 11.03 -10.31 -12.77
N TRP A 131 11.11 -9.10 -13.33
CA TRP A 131 10.97 -7.86 -12.56
C TRP A 131 9.58 -7.71 -11.92
N PHE A 132 8.53 -8.28 -12.52
CA PHE A 132 7.16 -8.23 -12.00
C PHE A 132 7.01 -9.24 -10.86
N ILE A 133 7.55 -10.46 -11.05
CA ILE A 133 7.63 -11.47 -9.99
C ILE A 133 8.37 -10.90 -8.78
N LEU A 134 9.52 -10.27 -9.01
CA LEU A 134 10.33 -9.68 -7.96
C LEU A 134 9.62 -8.51 -7.27
N ALA A 135 8.94 -7.62 -8.00
CA ALA A 135 8.13 -6.57 -7.40
C ALA A 135 7.03 -7.15 -6.50
N GLY A 136 6.36 -8.22 -6.93
CA GLY A 136 5.39 -8.93 -6.10
C GLY A 136 5.99 -9.58 -4.86
N LEU A 137 7.21 -10.12 -4.95
CA LEU A 137 7.92 -10.67 -3.80
C LEU A 137 8.23 -9.62 -2.73
N ILE A 138 8.51 -8.38 -3.14
CA ILE A 138 9.07 -7.38 -2.21
C ILE A 138 8.10 -6.27 -1.83
N HIS A 139 6.96 -6.10 -2.51
CA HIS A 139 6.08 -4.91 -2.43
C HIS A 139 5.79 -4.44 -0.99
N ASP A 140 5.66 -5.38 -0.07
CA ASP A 140 5.28 -5.14 1.32
C ASP A 140 6.45 -5.03 2.30
N LEU A 141 7.71 -5.13 1.85
CA LEU A 141 8.89 -5.06 2.73
C LEU A 141 9.02 -3.73 3.46
N GLY A 142 8.37 -2.67 3.00
CA GLY A 142 8.30 -1.41 3.74
C GLY A 142 7.53 -1.52 5.07
N LYS A 143 6.74 -2.58 5.29
CA LYS A 143 6.07 -2.87 6.56
C LYS A 143 7.04 -3.07 7.73
N ILE A 144 8.34 -3.24 7.46
CA ILE A 144 9.41 -3.25 8.45
C ILE A 144 9.42 -2.00 9.34
N LEU A 145 8.87 -0.87 8.86
CA LEU A 145 8.66 0.32 9.70
C LEU A 145 7.91 0.01 11.01
N CYS A 146 6.98 -0.95 11.02
CA CYS A 146 6.28 -1.41 12.23
C CYS A 146 7.23 -2.01 13.28
N LEU A 147 8.34 -2.60 12.85
CA LEU A 147 9.38 -3.15 13.74
C LEU A 147 10.34 -2.06 14.26
N TRP A 148 10.18 -0.82 13.80
CA TRP A 148 10.91 0.35 14.25
C TRP A 148 10.02 1.34 15.00
N ASP A 149 9.05 0.80 15.74
CA ASP A 149 8.13 1.51 16.63
C ASP A 149 7.16 2.47 15.91
N GLU A 150 7.05 2.42 14.58
CA GLU A 150 5.99 3.16 13.89
C GLU A 150 4.62 2.55 14.19
N PRO A 151 3.61 3.38 14.47
CA PRO A 151 2.25 2.88 14.59
C PRO A 151 1.76 2.38 13.23
N GLN A 152 0.95 1.32 13.21
CA GLN A 152 0.47 0.70 11.98
C GLN A 152 -0.22 1.72 11.03
N TRP A 153 -0.94 2.70 11.56
CA TRP A 153 -1.60 3.73 10.75
C TRP A 153 -0.61 4.62 9.98
N ALA A 154 0.66 4.66 10.37
CA ALA A 154 1.74 5.37 9.68
C ALA A 154 2.56 4.46 8.75
N VAL A 155 2.18 3.19 8.60
CA VAL A 155 2.93 2.19 7.83
C VAL A 155 2.07 1.53 6.77
N VAL A 156 0.92 0.98 7.16
CA VAL A 156 -0.03 0.29 6.27
C VAL A 156 -1.25 1.18 5.99
N GLY A 157 -2.19 0.68 5.17
CA GLY A 157 -3.40 1.41 4.81
C GLY A 157 -3.36 2.01 3.42
N ASP A 158 -4.54 2.27 2.85
CA ASP A 158 -4.67 2.96 1.57
C ASP A 158 -3.96 4.33 1.64
N THR A 159 -3.18 4.68 0.62
CA THR A 159 -2.46 5.95 0.54
C THR A 159 -3.23 7.00 -0.25
N PHE A 160 -2.96 8.28 0.03
CA PHE A 160 -3.61 9.42 -0.60
C PHE A 160 -2.70 10.65 -0.68
N PRO A 161 -2.86 11.54 -1.67
CA PRO A 161 -2.16 12.82 -1.71
C PRO A 161 -2.43 13.68 -0.46
N VAL A 162 -1.38 14.20 0.16
CA VAL A 162 -1.45 15.23 1.22
C VAL A 162 -1.16 16.61 0.64
N GLY A 163 -1.56 17.68 1.33
CA GLY A 163 -1.30 19.06 0.87
C GLY A 163 -2.19 19.55 -0.28
N CYS A 164 -3.22 18.79 -0.65
CA CYS A 164 -4.35 19.22 -1.49
C CYS A 164 -5.65 18.60 -0.98
N ARG A 165 -6.79 18.96 -1.59
CA ARG A 165 -8.09 18.55 -1.08
C ARG A 165 -8.24 17.03 -1.11
N TYR A 166 -8.61 16.45 0.03
CA TYR A 166 -8.92 15.03 0.12
C TYR A 166 -10.11 14.69 -0.79
N SER A 167 -9.95 13.70 -1.66
CA SER A 167 -11.03 13.20 -2.50
C SER A 167 -12.09 12.51 -1.65
N GLU A 168 -13.37 12.70 -1.98
CA GLU A 168 -14.50 11.98 -1.36
C GLU A 168 -14.49 10.47 -1.68
N ARG A 169 -13.63 10.04 -2.61
CA ARG A 169 -13.40 8.63 -2.95
C ARG A 169 -12.38 7.92 -2.06
N ILE A 170 -11.76 8.64 -1.12
CA ILE A 170 -10.91 8.02 -0.10
C ILE A 170 -11.81 7.31 0.92
N VAL A 171 -11.48 6.07 1.29
CA VAL A 171 -12.21 5.27 2.27
C VAL A 171 -12.29 5.99 3.62
N TYR A 172 -13.47 6.09 4.28
CA TYR A 172 -13.64 6.87 5.52
C TYR A 172 -13.27 8.37 5.40
N HIS A 173 -13.58 8.98 4.26
CA HIS A 173 -13.33 10.40 4.00
C HIS A 173 -13.79 11.32 5.15
N GLU A 174 -14.90 11.04 5.81
CA GLU A 174 -15.43 11.85 6.91
C GLU A 174 -14.47 11.99 8.10
N ALA A 175 -13.54 11.05 8.29
CA ALA A 175 -12.54 11.10 9.35
C ALA A 175 -11.51 12.24 9.15
N PHE A 176 -11.33 12.73 7.91
CA PHE A 176 -10.45 13.86 7.64
C PHE A 176 -10.89 15.15 8.34
N ARG A 177 -12.14 15.26 8.81
CA ARG A 177 -12.58 16.41 9.62
C ARG A 177 -11.79 16.58 10.93
N GLU A 178 -11.14 15.51 11.41
CA GLU A 178 -10.25 15.56 12.57
C GLU A 178 -8.80 15.92 12.20
N ASN A 179 -8.45 15.91 10.92
CA ASN A 179 -7.11 16.26 10.44
C ASN A 179 -6.90 17.78 10.52
N PRO A 180 -5.80 18.28 11.11
CA PRO A 180 -5.47 19.70 11.13
C PRO A 180 -5.45 20.37 9.74
N ASP A 181 -4.96 19.66 8.71
CA ASP A 181 -4.88 20.15 7.32
C ASP A 181 -6.26 20.40 6.70
N TRP A 182 -7.33 19.77 7.24
CA TRP A 182 -8.72 20.03 6.83
C TRP A 182 -9.12 21.50 6.95
N ASN A 183 -8.57 22.19 7.95
CA ASN A 183 -8.87 23.59 8.22
C ASN A 183 -7.91 24.56 7.51
N ASN A 184 -6.91 24.06 6.79
CA ASN A 184 -6.00 24.89 6.00
C ASN A 184 -6.60 25.20 4.62
N SER A 185 -7.03 26.44 4.41
CA SER A 185 -7.70 26.88 3.17
C SER A 185 -6.86 26.66 1.91
N GLU A 186 -5.53 26.70 2.00
CA GLU A 186 -4.65 26.41 0.85
C GLU A 186 -4.81 24.95 0.42
N TYR A 187 -4.76 24.02 1.38
CA TYR A 187 -4.85 22.58 1.13
C TYR A 187 -6.27 22.12 0.80
N GLN A 188 -7.29 22.95 1.05
CA GLN A 188 -8.67 22.63 0.66
C GLN A 188 -9.01 22.96 -0.80
N THR A 189 -8.04 23.45 -1.58
CA THR A 189 -8.20 23.63 -3.03
C THR A 189 -7.88 22.32 -3.77
N GLU A 190 -8.36 22.20 -5.02
CA GLU A 190 -8.11 21.00 -5.84
C GLU A 190 -6.61 20.70 -5.99
N LEU A 191 -5.81 21.73 -6.25
CA LEU A 191 -4.37 21.58 -6.44
C LEU A 191 -3.57 21.73 -5.15
N GLY A 192 -4.07 22.46 -4.15
CA GLY A 192 -3.33 22.72 -2.92
C GLY A 192 -1.95 23.31 -3.21
N ILE A 193 -0.90 22.62 -2.76
CA ILE A 193 0.49 23.01 -2.98
C ILE A 193 1.04 22.61 -4.37
N TYR A 194 0.27 21.87 -5.17
CA TYR A 194 0.72 21.28 -6.43
C TYR A 194 0.45 22.17 -7.64
N GLN A 195 1.15 21.88 -8.73
CA GLN A 195 0.86 22.42 -10.05
C GLN A 195 -0.07 21.45 -10.81
N PRO A 196 -0.91 21.94 -11.73
CA PRO A 196 -1.71 21.05 -12.58
C PRO A 196 -0.79 20.15 -13.39
N HIS A 197 -1.10 18.86 -13.45
CA HIS A 197 -0.34 17.84 -14.17
C HIS A 197 1.16 17.83 -13.80
N CYS A 198 1.45 17.95 -12.50
CA CYS A 198 2.83 17.92 -12.01
C CYS A 198 3.49 16.53 -12.06
N GLY A 199 2.71 15.48 -12.27
CA GLY A 199 3.15 14.09 -12.24
C GLY A 199 3.25 13.54 -10.82
N LEU A 200 2.94 12.25 -10.65
CA LEU A 200 2.89 11.62 -9.32
C LEU A 200 4.23 11.64 -8.58
N ASP A 201 5.36 11.66 -9.30
CA ASP A 201 6.68 11.79 -8.70
C ASP A 201 6.87 13.09 -7.90
N ASN A 202 6.08 14.12 -8.20
CA ASN A 202 6.08 15.41 -7.50
C ASN A 202 4.96 15.54 -6.46
N VAL A 203 4.14 14.51 -6.27
CA VAL A 203 3.06 14.47 -5.28
C VAL A 203 3.57 13.81 -4.00
N LEU A 204 3.27 14.44 -2.85
CA LEU A 204 3.48 13.81 -1.56
C LEU A 204 2.25 12.97 -1.23
N LEU A 205 2.42 11.66 -1.17
CA LEU A 205 1.43 10.73 -0.63
C LEU A 205 1.55 10.65 0.90
N SER A 206 0.49 10.20 1.56
CA SER A 206 0.54 9.78 2.96
C SER A 206 1.68 8.78 3.18
N TRP A 207 2.37 8.91 4.31
CA TRP A 207 3.58 8.14 4.57
C TRP A 207 3.24 6.69 4.91
N GLY A 208 4.01 5.74 4.38
CA GLY A 208 3.82 4.32 4.61
C GLY A 208 4.87 3.45 3.92
N HIS A 209 4.61 2.14 3.90
CA HIS A 209 5.47 1.11 3.33
C HIS A 209 5.78 1.33 1.84
N ASP A 210 4.82 1.79 1.02
CA ASP A 210 5.01 2.07 -0.41
C ASP A 210 6.18 3.04 -0.68
N GLU A 211 6.10 4.25 -0.11
CA GLU A 211 7.07 5.32 -0.37
C GLU A 211 8.44 4.98 0.22
N TYR A 212 8.45 4.40 1.42
CA TYR A 212 9.69 3.98 2.06
C TYR A 212 10.40 2.90 1.24
N LEU A 213 9.69 1.84 0.85
CA LEU A 213 10.30 0.76 0.06
C LEU A 213 10.75 1.25 -1.31
N TYR A 214 9.94 2.07 -2.00
CA TYR A 214 10.34 2.70 -3.25
C TYR A 214 11.72 3.35 -3.12
N HIS A 215 11.95 4.12 -2.05
CA HIS A 215 13.23 4.78 -1.82
C HIS A 215 14.38 3.82 -1.51
N VAL A 216 14.13 2.65 -0.91
CA VAL A 216 15.12 1.59 -0.71
C VAL A 216 15.57 0.96 -2.04
N VAL A 217 14.64 0.80 -3.01
CA VAL A 217 14.86 -0.04 -4.21
C VAL A 217 14.94 0.71 -5.54
N LYS A 218 14.66 2.03 -5.57
CA LYS A 218 14.52 2.83 -6.80
C LYS A 218 15.72 2.84 -7.75
N ASP A 219 16.92 2.57 -7.26
CA ASP A 219 18.13 2.58 -8.08
C ASP A 219 18.38 1.22 -8.78
N TYR A 220 17.54 0.21 -8.54
CA TYR A 220 17.77 -1.18 -8.97
C TYR A 220 16.67 -1.78 -9.86
N LEU A 221 15.45 -1.23 -9.83
CA LEU A 221 14.30 -1.79 -10.53
C LEU A 221 13.84 -0.91 -11.71
N PRO A 222 13.23 -1.51 -12.75
CA PRO A 222 12.67 -0.74 -13.85
C PRO A 222 11.45 0.08 -13.42
N PRO A 223 11.14 1.21 -14.10
CA PRO A 223 10.00 2.07 -13.76
C PRO A 223 8.65 1.38 -13.49
N PRO A 224 8.18 0.38 -14.27
CA PRO A 224 6.91 -0.29 -13.98
C PRO A 224 6.92 -1.06 -12.65
N ALA A 225 8.04 -1.70 -12.28
CA ALA A 225 8.18 -2.35 -10.97
C ALA A 225 8.14 -1.32 -9.83
N LEU A 226 8.80 -0.18 -10.02
CA LEU A 226 8.79 0.91 -9.05
C LEU A 226 7.41 1.53 -8.88
N ALA A 227 6.64 1.67 -9.96
CA ALA A 227 5.27 2.15 -9.90
C ALA A 227 4.37 1.18 -9.12
N MET A 228 4.50 -0.14 -9.35
CA MET A 228 3.79 -1.15 -8.57
C MET A 228 4.09 -0.98 -7.08
N ILE A 229 5.37 -0.89 -6.70
CA ILE A 229 5.77 -0.74 -5.29
C ILE A 229 5.26 0.57 -4.69
N ARG A 230 5.47 1.70 -5.37
CA ARG A 230 5.22 3.03 -4.81
C ARG A 230 3.73 3.40 -4.72
N TYR A 231 2.87 2.77 -5.52
CA TYR A 231 1.49 3.20 -5.69
C TYR A 231 0.45 2.09 -5.50
N HIS A 232 0.83 0.86 -5.11
CA HIS A 232 -0.13 -0.24 -4.94
C HIS A 232 -1.15 -0.01 -3.82
N SER A 233 -0.83 0.80 -2.80
CA SER A 233 -1.79 1.20 -1.77
C SER A 233 -2.62 2.42 -2.19
N CYS A 234 -2.34 3.06 -3.33
CA CYS A 234 -3.00 4.32 -3.73
C CYS A 234 -4.33 4.09 -4.46
N TYR A 235 -5.23 3.34 -3.82
CA TYR A 235 -6.57 3.02 -4.33
C TYR A 235 -7.35 4.22 -4.88
N PRO A 236 -7.32 5.41 -4.25
CA PRO A 236 -7.96 6.59 -4.81
C PRO A 236 -7.54 6.89 -6.25
N ILE A 237 -6.30 6.60 -6.64
CA ILE A 237 -5.78 6.88 -7.98
C ILE A 237 -6.00 5.68 -8.91
N HIS A 238 -5.39 4.53 -8.62
CA HIS A 238 -5.40 3.40 -9.57
C HIS A 238 -6.76 2.72 -9.68
N ARG A 239 -7.57 2.70 -8.60
CA ARG A 239 -8.90 2.07 -8.59
C ARG A 239 -10.01 3.08 -8.81
N GLU A 240 -10.02 4.18 -8.05
CA GLU A 240 -11.14 5.14 -8.04
C GLU A 240 -11.00 6.28 -9.06
N GLN A 241 -9.87 6.34 -9.79
CA GLN A 241 -9.60 7.36 -10.81
C GLN A 241 -9.78 8.79 -10.28
N ALA A 242 -9.45 9.01 -9.00
CA ALA A 242 -9.35 10.34 -8.42
C ALA A 242 -8.02 11.01 -8.82
N TYR A 243 -7.86 12.30 -8.50
CA TYR A 243 -6.62 13.07 -8.67
C TYR A 243 -6.07 13.18 -10.10
N GLN A 244 -6.89 12.96 -11.12
CA GLN A 244 -6.47 13.02 -12.54
C GLN A 244 -5.86 14.38 -12.94
N HIS A 245 -6.19 15.46 -12.23
CA HIS A 245 -5.60 16.78 -12.43
C HIS A 245 -4.12 16.88 -11.96
N LEU A 246 -3.58 15.87 -11.27
CA LEU A 246 -2.17 15.79 -10.87
C LEU A 246 -1.33 14.92 -11.81
N LEU A 247 -1.96 13.98 -12.53
CA LEU A 247 -1.28 12.97 -13.35
C LEU A 247 -0.78 13.56 -14.68
N VAL A 248 0.34 13.03 -15.17
CA VAL A 248 0.83 13.16 -16.56
C VAL A 248 0.58 11.88 -17.35
N ASP A 249 0.78 11.91 -18.68
CA ASP A 249 0.54 10.77 -19.57
C ASP A 249 1.30 9.50 -19.12
N GLU A 250 2.56 9.66 -18.69
CA GLU A 250 3.38 8.56 -18.19
C GLU A 250 2.80 7.91 -16.93
N ASP A 251 2.15 8.68 -16.04
CA ASP A 251 1.51 8.13 -14.84
C ASP A 251 0.34 7.21 -15.23
N HIS A 252 -0.43 7.57 -16.25
CA HIS A 252 -1.53 6.73 -16.73
C HIS A 252 -1.03 5.39 -17.27
N GLU A 253 0.13 5.37 -17.94
CA GLU A 253 0.77 4.13 -18.35
C GLU A 253 1.23 3.30 -17.15
N MET A 254 1.82 3.95 -16.15
CA MET A 254 2.26 3.29 -14.91
C MET A 254 1.08 2.72 -14.10
N MET A 255 -0.05 3.43 -14.01
CA MET A 255 -1.24 2.96 -13.30
C MET A 255 -1.85 1.70 -13.91
N ARG A 256 -1.60 1.40 -15.19
CA ARG A 256 -2.00 0.12 -15.79
C ARG A 256 -1.23 -1.05 -15.17
N TRP A 257 0.06 -0.88 -14.90
CA TRP A 257 0.87 -1.89 -14.21
C TRP A 257 0.48 -2.04 -12.75
N VAL A 258 0.16 -0.93 -12.06
CA VAL A 258 -0.34 -0.96 -10.67
C VAL A 258 -1.68 -1.70 -10.59
N THR A 259 -2.61 -1.41 -11.50
CA THR A 259 -3.92 -2.08 -11.55
C THR A 259 -3.76 -3.57 -11.85
N ASP A 260 -2.85 -3.93 -12.76
CA ASP A 260 -2.54 -5.32 -13.10
C ASP A 260 -1.90 -6.05 -11.91
N PHE A 261 -1.00 -5.40 -11.18
CA PHE A 261 -0.39 -5.95 -9.96
C PHE A 261 -1.41 -6.17 -8.84
N ASN A 262 -2.34 -5.22 -8.64
CA ASN A 262 -3.28 -5.23 -7.52
C ASN A 262 -4.16 -6.49 -7.47
N GLN A 263 -4.41 -7.15 -8.60
CA GLN A 263 -5.14 -8.42 -8.60
C GLN A 263 -4.36 -9.56 -7.90
N TYR A 264 -3.03 -9.52 -7.96
CA TYR A 264 -2.18 -10.52 -7.33
C TYR A 264 -2.04 -10.25 -5.84
N ASP A 265 -1.70 -9.01 -5.48
CA ASP A 265 -1.63 -8.58 -4.07
C ASP A 265 -2.94 -8.91 -3.33
N LEU A 266 -4.08 -8.52 -3.91
CA LEU A 266 -5.35 -8.65 -3.21
C LEU A 266 -5.91 -10.08 -3.19
N TYR A 267 -5.89 -10.82 -4.32
CA TYR A 267 -6.69 -12.04 -4.48
C TYR A 267 -5.91 -13.36 -4.40
N THR A 268 -4.60 -13.34 -4.12
CA THR A 268 -3.78 -14.57 -4.07
C THR A 268 -3.60 -15.12 -2.66
N LYS A 269 -4.13 -14.40 -1.66
CA LYS A 269 -4.13 -14.78 -0.25
C LYS A 269 -4.95 -16.05 -0.05
N ARG A 270 -4.31 -17.10 0.46
CA ARG A 270 -4.93 -18.42 0.65
C ARG A 270 -4.41 -19.07 1.92
N ASP A 271 -5.24 -19.90 2.55
CA ASP A 271 -4.87 -20.65 3.76
C ASP A 271 -3.77 -21.72 3.50
N GLU A 272 -3.50 -22.04 2.24
CA GLU A 272 -2.48 -23.01 1.85
C GLU A 272 -1.07 -22.47 2.15
N ARG A 273 -0.35 -23.17 3.03
CA ARG A 273 1.01 -22.82 3.45
C ARG A 273 2.00 -22.97 2.30
N MET A 274 2.98 -22.07 2.25
CA MET A 274 4.06 -22.10 1.26
C MET A 274 5.26 -22.89 1.79
N ASP A 275 5.88 -23.74 0.95
CA ASP A 275 7.17 -24.36 1.27
C ASP A 275 8.31 -23.36 1.05
N VAL A 276 8.50 -22.48 2.04
CA VAL A 276 9.51 -21.40 2.02
C VAL A 276 10.90 -21.96 1.73
N ALA A 277 11.26 -23.11 2.31
CA ALA A 277 12.58 -23.71 2.15
C ALA A 277 12.81 -24.20 0.72
N ALA A 278 11.80 -24.79 0.08
CA ALA A 278 11.88 -25.22 -1.31
C ALA A 278 11.89 -24.03 -2.29
N LEU A 279 11.21 -22.93 -1.97
CA LEU A 279 11.12 -21.74 -2.82
C LEU A 279 12.34 -20.82 -2.71
N ARG A 280 13.00 -20.78 -1.55
CA ARG A 280 14.13 -19.90 -1.26
C ARG A 280 15.21 -19.87 -2.34
N PRO A 281 15.75 -21.00 -2.85
CA PRO A 281 16.83 -20.97 -3.83
C PRO A 281 16.46 -20.24 -5.14
N TYR A 282 15.20 -20.35 -5.57
CA TYR A 282 14.73 -19.65 -6.77
C TYR A 282 14.67 -18.13 -6.53
N TYR A 283 14.09 -17.71 -5.41
CA TYR A 283 13.92 -16.30 -5.11
C TYR A 283 15.22 -15.60 -4.72
N GLU A 284 16.15 -16.27 -4.02
CA GLU A 284 17.49 -15.73 -3.80
C GLU A 284 18.26 -15.52 -5.12
N ALA A 285 18.12 -16.45 -6.08
CA ALA A 285 18.69 -16.28 -7.41
C ALA A 285 18.07 -15.07 -8.13
N LEU A 286 16.74 -14.95 -8.15
CA LEU A 286 16.03 -13.81 -8.75
C LEU A 286 16.43 -12.48 -8.09
N ILE A 287 16.50 -12.43 -6.76
CA ILE A 287 16.97 -11.23 -6.02
C ILE A 287 18.37 -10.84 -6.48
N SER A 288 19.29 -11.80 -6.62
CA SER A 288 20.69 -11.54 -6.98
C SER A 288 20.89 -11.00 -8.40
N GLU A 289 19.90 -11.14 -9.28
CA GLU A 289 19.94 -10.55 -10.62
C GLU A 289 19.70 -9.03 -10.62
N TYR A 290 18.99 -8.51 -9.61
CA TYR A 290 18.57 -7.11 -9.55
C TYR A 290 19.26 -6.32 -8.43
N PHE A 291 19.48 -6.95 -7.28
CA PHE A 291 19.97 -6.28 -6.08
C PHE A 291 21.40 -6.68 -5.73
N PRO A 292 22.20 -5.76 -5.14
CA PRO A 292 23.44 -6.12 -4.50
C PRO A 292 23.17 -7.01 -3.27
N GLY A 293 24.23 -7.63 -2.74
CA GLY A 293 24.10 -8.48 -1.55
C GLY A 293 23.46 -7.79 -0.35
N GLU A 294 23.74 -6.49 -0.11
CA GLU A 294 23.11 -5.72 0.95
C GLU A 294 22.60 -4.37 0.43
N LEU A 295 21.41 -3.99 0.90
CA LEU A 295 20.82 -2.66 0.74
C LEU A 295 20.91 -1.85 2.03
N ALA A 296 20.76 -0.54 1.89
CA ALA A 296 20.62 0.38 3.00
C ALA A 296 19.12 0.58 3.28
N TRP A 297 18.70 0.37 4.53
CA TRP A 297 17.32 0.44 4.99
C TRP A 297 17.17 1.50 6.08
#